data_AF-W5TM97-F1
#
_entry.id   AF-W5TM97-F1
#
_cell.length_a   1.000
_cell.length_b   1.000
_cell.length_c   1.000
_cell.angle_alpha   90.00
_cell.angle_beta   90.00
_cell.angle_gamma   90.00
#
_symmetry.space_group_name_H-M   'P 1'
#
loop_
_entity.id
_entity.type
_entity.pdbx_description
1 polymer ?
#
loop_
_entity_poly.entity_id
_entity_poly.type
_entity_poly.pdbx_seq_one_letter_code
_entity_poly.pdbx_strand_id
1 'polypeptide(L)'
;MGAEVRLDELAKAIEDYDLAYLVTVGENSAPHVVAVTPLPDAGALHIAAPGRHTHRNIAAHPTATLVWAPRDPSDYSLIVDGACTVDGDLLTVHPTRAILHRAAAPEHVPDEGACASDCRHIPL
;
A
#
# COMPACT_ATOMS: atom_id res chain seq x y z
N MET A 1 23.58 6.30 -6.74
CA MET A 1 22.82 7.46 -7.24
C MET A 1 21.52 6.94 -7.85
N GLY A 2 20.64 6.36 -7.03
CA GLY A 2 19.56 5.52 -7.57
C GLY A 2 18.39 5.20 -6.64
N ALA A 3 18.48 5.38 -5.32
CA ALA A 3 17.33 5.18 -4.41
C ALA A 3 16.33 6.36 -4.45
N GLU A 4 16.85 7.58 -4.58
CA GLU A 4 16.05 8.82 -4.58
C GLU A 4 15.09 8.88 -5.78
N VAL A 5 15.58 8.54 -6.98
CA VAL A 5 14.78 8.53 -8.23
C VAL A 5 13.68 7.45 -8.25
N ARG A 6 13.81 6.38 -7.46
CA ARG A 6 12.87 5.23 -7.47
C ARG A 6 11.64 5.51 -6.62
N LEU A 7 11.85 6.10 -5.45
CA LEU A 7 10.76 6.50 -4.56
C LEU A 7 9.95 7.68 -5.12
N ASP A 8 10.55 8.49 -5.99
CA ASP A 8 9.83 9.49 -6.79
C ASP A 8 8.77 8.85 -7.72
N GLU A 9 8.98 7.63 -8.21
CA GLU A 9 7.98 6.94 -9.05
C GLU A 9 6.76 6.52 -8.23
N LEU A 10 6.98 6.03 -7.01
CA LEU A 10 5.88 5.70 -6.10
C LEU A 10 5.09 6.97 -5.70
N ALA A 11 5.79 8.05 -5.35
CA ALA A 11 5.14 9.31 -5.00
C ALA A 11 4.27 9.84 -6.15
N LYS A 12 4.78 9.81 -7.39
CA LYS A 12 4.02 10.18 -8.59
C LYS A 12 2.80 9.28 -8.80
N ALA A 13 2.96 7.97 -8.65
CA ALA A 13 1.83 7.04 -8.81
C ALA A 13 0.72 7.31 -7.79
N ILE A 14 1.06 7.71 -6.55
CA ILE A 14 0.08 8.01 -5.50
C ILE A 14 -0.79 9.24 -5.87
N GLU A 15 -0.28 10.19 -6.66
CA GLU A 15 -1.04 11.40 -7.09
C GLU A 15 -2.29 11.05 -7.92
N ASP A 16 -2.32 9.88 -8.55
CA ASP A 16 -3.47 9.42 -9.36
C ASP A 16 -4.65 8.89 -8.50
N TYR A 17 -4.47 8.80 -7.18
CA TYR A 17 -5.44 8.21 -6.26
C TYR A 17 -5.92 9.19 -5.18
N ASP A 18 -7.10 8.92 -4.58
CA ASP A 18 -7.72 9.82 -3.60
C ASP A 18 -7.33 9.50 -2.15
N LEU A 19 -7.43 8.22 -1.75
CA LEU A 19 -7.10 7.73 -0.42
C LEU A 19 -6.57 6.29 -0.50
N ALA A 20 -5.92 5.85 0.58
CA ALA A 20 -5.53 4.47 0.77
C ALA A 20 -6.35 3.82 1.89
N TYR A 21 -6.53 2.52 1.81
CA TYR A 21 -6.89 1.68 2.94
C TYR A 21 -5.63 1.11 3.57
N LEU A 22 -5.37 1.47 4.82
CA LEU A 22 -4.32 0.88 5.63
C LEU A 22 -4.85 -0.40 6.28
N VAL A 23 -4.18 -1.50 5.95
CA VAL A 23 -4.45 -2.83 6.49
C VAL A 23 -3.34 -3.18 7.49
N THR A 24 -3.73 -3.42 8.73
CA THR A 24 -2.84 -3.94 9.79
C THR A 24 -3.39 -5.23 10.35
N VAL A 25 -2.53 -6.03 10.97
CA VAL A 25 -2.93 -7.30 11.61
C VAL A 25 -3.01 -7.09 13.12
N GLY A 26 -4.18 -7.39 13.69
CA GLY A 26 -4.42 -7.33 15.12
C GLY A 26 -4.34 -8.70 15.79
N GLU A 27 -4.92 -8.78 16.99
CA GLU A 27 -5.01 -10.02 17.77
C GLU A 27 -5.70 -11.15 16.97
N ASN A 28 -5.28 -12.39 17.23
CA ASN A 28 -5.78 -13.58 16.56
C ASN A 28 -5.64 -13.55 15.02
N SER A 29 -4.67 -12.78 14.50
CA SER A 29 -4.45 -12.57 13.07
C SER A 29 -5.63 -11.92 12.33
N ALA A 30 -6.50 -11.20 13.05
CA ALA A 30 -7.63 -10.50 12.45
C ALA A 30 -7.16 -9.22 11.73
N PRO A 31 -7.55 -8.99 10.45
CA PRO A 31 -7.21 -7.75 9.76
C PRO A 31 -8.02 -6.58 10.32
N HIS A 32 -7.37 -5.43 10.40
CA HIS A 32 -7.97 -4.13 10.71
C HIS A 32 -7.72 -3.18 9.56
N VAL A 33 -8.79 -2.56 9.05
CA VAL A 33 -8.74 -1.71 7.86
C VAL A 33 -9.27 -0.32 8.20
N VAL A 34 -8.51 0.71 7.85
CA VAL A 34 -8.89 2.12 8.03
C VAL A 34 -8.53 2.94 6.79
N ALA A 35 -9.37 3.90 6.42
CA ALA A 35 -9.06 4.84 5.35
C ALA A 35 -8.07 5.90 5.85
N VAL A 36 -7.06 6.20 5.05
CA VAL A 36 -5.97 7.15 5.34
C VAL A 36 -5.57 7.90 4.07
N THR A 37 -4.88 9.03 4.23
CA THR A 37 -4.27 9.78 3.11
C THR A 37 -2.76 9.84 3.36
N PRO A 38 -1.99 8.83 2.93
CA PRO A 38 -0.55 8.80 3.17
C PRO A 38 0.14 9.91 2.40
N LEU A 39 1.08 10.59 3.05
CA LEU A 39 1.91 11.63 2.44
C LEU A 39 3.30 11.06 2.14
N PRO A 40 3.71 10.97 0.86
CA PRO A 40 5.08 10.61 0.51
C PRO A 40 6.08 11.65 1.03
N ASP A 41 7.11 11.19 1.72
CA ASP A 41 8.22 12.03 2.18
C ASP A 41 9.51 11.23 2.26
N ALA A 42 10.57 11.71 1.62
CA ALA A 42 11.92 11.13 1.66
C ALA A 42 12.00 9.59 1.51
N GLY A 43 11.11 8.99 0.70
CA GLY A 43 11.08 7.54 0.48
C GLY A 43 10.24 6.72 1.46
N ALA A 44 9.49 7.38 2.33
CA ALA A 44 8.52 6.77 3.22
C ALA A 44 7.13 7.34 2.95
N LEU A 45 6.12 6.72 3.57
CA LEU A 45 4.75 7.21 3.57
C LEU A 45 4.35 7.56 5.00
N HIS A 46 4.00 8.81 5.22
CA HIS A 46 3.61 9.35 6.51
C HIS A 46 2.10 9.38 6.66
N ILE A 47 1.61 8.84 7.78
CA ILE A 47 0.20 8.78 8.13
C ILE A 47 0.04 9.39 9.52
N ALA A 48 -0.64 10.54 9.58
CA ALA A 48 -0.92 11.21 10.84
C ALA A 48 -2.12 10.57 11.56
N ALA A 49 -2.01 10.44 12.88
CA ALA A 49 -3.06 9.98 13.78
C ALA A 49 -3.79 8.71 13.31
N PRO A 50 -3.08 7.59 13.06
CA PRO A 50 -3.66 6.37 12.49
C PRO A 50 -4.62 5.63 13.43
N GLY A 51 -4.78 6.11 14.67
CA GLY A 51 -5.72 5.60 15.66
C GLY A 51 -5.14 4.54 16.60
N ARG A 52 -5.79 4.39 17.76
CA ARG A 52 -5.32 3.54 18.86
C ARG A 52 -5.22 2.05 18.49
N HIS A 53 -6.10 1.56 17.62
CA HIS A 53 -6.06 0.17 17.14
C HIS A 53 -4.87 -0.08 16.23
N THR A 54 -4.65 0.80 15.26
CA THR A 54 -3.49 0.75 14.37
C THR A 54 -2.19 0.80 15.14
N HIS A 55 -2.04 1.72 16.11
CA HIS A 55 -0.85 1.76 16.97
C HIS A 55 -0.59 0.44 17.69
N ARG A 56 -1.63 -0.15 18.30
CA ARG A 56 -1.50 -1.44 18.99
C ARG A 56 -1.09 -2.55 18.03
N ASN A 57 -1.70 -2.59 16.85
CA ASN A 57 -1.41 -3.60 15.83
C ASN A 57 0.04 -3.47 15.33
N ILE A 58 0.50 -2.26 15.01
CA ILE A 58 1.88 -2.01 14.54
C ILE A 58 2.92 -2.33 15.62
N ALA A 59 2.62 -2.03 16.89
CA ALA A 59 3.51 -2.39 18.00
C ALA A 59 3.70 -3.91 18.16
N ALA A 60 2.67 -4.70 17.85
CA ALA A 60 2.74 -6.16 17.87
C ALA A 60 3.30 -6.76 16.56
N HIS A 61 2.95 -6.15 15.43
CA HIS A 61 3.26 -6.60 14.07
C HIS A 61 3.68 -5.38 13.22
N PRO A 62 4.99 -5.06 13.12
CA PRO A 62 5.49 -3.82 12.53
C PRO A 62 5.50 -3.83 10.99
N THR A 63 4.41 -4.29 10.40
CA THR A 63 4.20 -4.41 8.95
C THR A 63 2.77 -4.02 8.62
N ALA A 64 2.58 -3.37 7.49
CA ALA A 64 1.26 -3.03 6.98
C ALA A 64 1.21 -3.10 5.45
N THR A 65 -0.02 -3.15 4.94
CA THR A 65 -0.30 -2.99 3.52
C THR A 65 -1.19 -1.76 3.33
N LEU A 66 -0.85 -0.91 2.37
CA LEU A 66 -1.68 0.19 1.88
C LEU A 66 -2.27 -0.20 0.53
N VAL A 67 -3.57 0.04 0.35
CA VAL A 67 -4.27 -0.23 -0.90
C VAL A 67 -5.00 1.04 -1.36
N TRP A 68 -4.63 1.57 -2.51
CA TRP A 68 -5.40 2.61 -3.18
C TRP A 68 -6.28 1.95 -4.23
N ALA A 69 -7.60 2.14 -4.12
CA ALA A 69 -8.54 1.72 -5.15
C ALA A 69 -8.48 2.69 -6.33
N PRO A 70 -8.58 2.21 -7.58
CA PRO A 70 -8.63 3.08 -8.73
C PRO A 70 -9.92 3.90 -8.74
N ARG A 71 -9.88 5.07 -9.41
CA ARG A 71 -11.07 5.89 -9.64
C ARG A 71 -12.04 5.24 -10.64
N ASP A 72 -11.50 4.51 -11.62
CA ASP A 72 -12.26 3.68 -12.56
C ASP A 72 -11.98 2.18 -12.31
N PRO A 73 -12.99 1.31 -12.21
CA PRO A 73 -12.77 -0.13 -11.99
C PRO A 73 -11.91 -0.84 -13.06
N SER A 74 -11.73 -0.23 -14.24
CA SER A 74 -10.87 -0.74 -15.31
C SER A 74 -9.39 -0.31 -15.19
N ASP A 75 -9.05 0.55 -14.24
CA ASP A 75 -7.68 0.98 -13.95
C ASP A 75 -6.98 0.08 -12.93
N TYR A 76 -5.75 0.43 -12.57
CA TYR A 76 -4.96 -0.30 -11.57
C TYR A 76 -5.26 0.18 -10.16
N SER A 77 -5.45 -0.75 -9.23
CA SER A 77 -5.21 -0.50 -7.81
C SER A 77 -3.71 -0.39 -7.54
N LEU A 78 -3.29 0.49 -6.64
CA LEU A 78 -1.93 0.48 -6.11
C LEU A 78 -1.91 -0.27 -4.77
N ILE A 79 -0.99 -1.21 -4.62
CA ILE A 79 -0.77 -1.98 -3.39
C ILE A 79 0.67 -1.77 -2.95
N VAL A 80 0.86 -1.29 -1.72
CA VAL A 80 2.18 -1.08 -1.13
C VAL A 80 2.27 -1.85 0.19
N ASP A 81 3.22 -2.77 0.27
CA ASP A 81 3.60 -3.40 1.54
C ASP A 81 4.78 -2.63 2.14
N GLY A 82 4.83 -2.54 3.46
CA GLY A 82 5.93 -1.84 4.12
C GLY A 82 6.17 -2.22 5.57
N ALA A 83 7.40 -1.98 6.01
CA ALA A 83 7.76 -2.02 7.42
C ALA A 83 7.32 -0.71 8.09
N CYS A 84 6.83 -0.79 9.32
CA CYS A 84 6.21 0.35 9.99
C CYS A 84 7.00 0.77 11.23
N THR A 85 7.10 2.08 11.44
CA THR A 85 7.56 2.68 12.70
C THR A 85 6.54 3.72 13.17
N VAL A 86 6.43 3.90 14.48
CA VAL A 86 5.51 4.86 15.10
C VAL A 86 6.30 5.79 16.00
N ASP A 87 6.17 7.09 15.78
CA ASP A 87 6.68 8.14 16.65
C ASP A 87 5.54 9.07 17.08
N GLY A 88 5.15 8.99 18.35
CA GLY A 88 3.96 9.66 18.86
C GLY A 88 2.69 9.23 18.11
N ASP A 89 2.08 10.17 17.38
CA ASP A 89 0.91 9.95 16.54
C ASP A 89 1.24 9.86 15.04
N LEU A 90 2.53 9.83 14.68
CA LEU A 90 2.97 9.67 13.29
C LEU A 90 3.32 8.20 13.03
N LEU A 91 2.62 7.58 12.08
CA LEU A 91 3.00 6.30 11.51
C LEU A 91 3.82 6.54 10.24
N THR A 92 4.98 5.93 10.17
CA THR A 92 5.85 5.91 9.00
C THR A 92 5.87 4.52 8.41
N VAL A 93 5.49 4.39 7.15
CA VAL A 93 5.58 3.15 6.38
C VAL A 93 6.78 3.28 5.45
N HIS A 94 7.74 2.36 5.58
CA HIS A 94 8.88 2.19 4.69
C HIS A 94 8.51 1.13 3.64
N PRO A 95 8.21 1.53 2.38
CA PRO A 95 7.80 0.60 1.35
C PRO A 95 8.85 -0.49 1.12
N THR A 96 8.42 -1.75 1.08
CA THR A 96 9.25 -2.91 0.72
C THR A 96 8.81 -3.53 -0.60
N ARG A 97 7.56 -3.27 -1.01
CA ARG A 97 6.98 -3.71 -2.28
C ARG A 97 5.92 -2.72 -2.72
N ALA A 98 5.88 -2.39 -4.01
CA ALA A 98 4.82 -1.60 -4.62
C ALA A 98 4.37 -2.24 -5.94
N ILE A 99 3.07 -2.45 -6.09
CA ILE A 99 2.47 -3.09 -7.27
C ILE A 99 1.25 -2.30 -7.75
N LEU A 100 1.20 -2.04 -9.04
CA LEU A 100 -0.04 -1.74 -9.76
C LEU A 100 -0.71 -3.06 -10.12
N HIS A 101 -1.90 -3.29 -9.59
CA HIS A 101 -2.69 -4.50 -9.77
C HIS A 101 -4.01 -4.17 -10.45
N ARG A 102 -4.32 -4.88 -11.54
CA ARG A 102 -5.64 -4.87 -12.15
C ARG A 102 -6.15 -6.30 -12.27
N ALA A 103 -7.37 -6.52 -11.80
CA ALA A 103 -8.04 -7.80 -11.95
C ALA A 103 -8.20 -8.16 -13.43
N ALA A 104 -8.21 -9.45 -13.73
CA ALA A 104 -8.52 -9.93 -15.06
C ALA A 104 -9.91 -9.43 -15.49
N ALA A 105 -10.04 -8.99 -16.74
CA ALA A 105 -11.35 -8.78 -17.32
C ALA A 105 -12.08 -10.14 -17.37
N PRO A 106 -13.41 -10.18 -17.11
CA PRO A 106 -14.18 -11.43 -17.08
C PRO A 106 -14.03 -12.29 -18.34
N GLU A 107 -13.78 -11.66 -19.48
CA GLU A 107 -13.56 -12.28 -20.79
C GLU A 107 -12.18 -12.91 -20.99
N HIS A 108 -11.21 -12.67 -20.08
CA HIS A 108 -9.86 -13.19 -20.19
C HIS A 108 -9.73 -14.54 -19.45
N VAL A 109 -9.67 -15.63 -20.20
CA VAL A 109 -9.40 -16.96 -19.66
C VAL A 109 -7.88 -17.20 -19.67
N PRO A 110 -7.21 -17.31 -18.51
CA PRO A 110 -5.78 -17.59 -18.46
C PRO A 110 -5.48 -19.02 -18.89
N ASP A 111 -4.23 -19.25 -19.33
CA ASP A 111 -3.67 -20.58 -19.48
C ASP A 111 -3.71 -21.36 -18.14
N GLU A 112 -3.69 -22.69 -18.22
CA GLU A 112 -3.74 -23.56 -17.03
C GLU A 112 -2.56 -23.26 -16.09
N GLY A 113 -2.87 -22.80 -14.88
CA GLY A 113 -1.89 -22.42 -13.85
C GLY A 113 -1.37 -20.98 -13.94
N ALA A 114 -1.81 -20.18 -14.92
CA ALA A 114 -1.43 -18.77 -15.04
C ALA A 114 -2.42 -17.84 -14.31
N CYS A 115 -1.90 -16.75 -13.72
CA CYS A 115 -2.73 -15.68 -13.16
C CYS A 115 -3.14 -14.72 -14.29
N ALA A 116 -4.44 -14.52 -14.50
CA ALA A 116 -4.96 -13.59 -15.50
C ALA A 116 -4.87 -12.10 -15.10
N SER A 117 -4.46 -11.80 -13.86
CA SER A 117 -4.37 -10.41 -13.39
C SER A 117 -3.11 -9.74 -13.93
N ASP A 118 -3.21 -8.46 -14.27
CA ASP A 118 -2.06 -7.64 -14.67
C ASP A 118 -1.42 -7.02 -13.42
N CYS A 119 -0.17 -7.41 -13.16
CA CYS A 119 0.61 -6.97 -12.00
C CYS A 119 1.91 -6.34 -12.47
N ARG A 120 2.13 -5.05 -12.15
CA ARG A 120 3.34 -4.31 -12.50
C ARG A 120 4.02 -3.78 -11.26
N HIS A 121 5.30 -4.06 -11.12
CA HIS A 121 6.08 -3.56 -9.99
C HIS A 121 6.47 -2.10 -10.22
N ILE A 122 6.33 -1.28 -9.17
CA ILE A 122 6.98 0.03 -9.10
C ILE A 122 8.34 -0.17 -8.41
N PRO A 123 9.46 0.22 -9.04
CA PRO A 123 10.76 0.21 -8.42
C PRO A 123 10.81 1.06 -7.14
N LEU A 124 11.43 0.54 -6.08
CA LEU A 124 11.69 1.23 -4.80
C LEU A 124 13.19 1.48 -4.60
#